data_AF-A0A2X3KFJ9-F1
#
_entry.id   AF-A0A2X3KFJ9-F1
#
_cell.length_a   1.000
_cell.length_b   1.000
_cell.length_c   1.000
_cell.angle_alpha   90.00
_cell.angle_beta   90.00
_cell.angle_gamma   90.00
#
_symmetry.space_group_name_H-M   'P 1'
#
loop_
_entity.id
_entity.type
_entity.pdbx_description
1 polymer ?
#
loop_
_entity_poly.entity_id
_entity_poly.type
_entity_poly.pdbx_seq_one_letter_code
_entity_poly.pdbx_strand_id
1 'polypeptide(L)'
;MKGACVGACLFEGWAKDEAQALAILEQGEVNFIPCHHVNAVGPMGGITSASMPMLVVENVTDGNRAYCNLNEGIGKVMRFAAYGEDVLTRPSAGCAMC
;
A
#
# COMPACT_ATOMS: atom_id res chain seq x y z
N MET A 1 -10.68 -1.62 4.95
CA MET A 1 -9.27 -1.46 5.39
C MET A 1 -8.62 -2.79 5.75
N LYS A 2 -9.22 -3.65 6.60
CA LYS A 2 -8.62 -4.93 7.03
C LYS A 2 -7.99 -5.78 5.90
N GLY A 3 -8.73 -6.04 4.81
CA GLY A 3 -8.19 -6.81 3.68
C GLY A 3 -6.99 -6.16 2.97
N ALA A 4 -6.91 -4.82 2.94
CA ALA A 4 -5.75 -4.12 2.41
C ALA A 4 -4.53 -4.28 3.34
N CYS A 5 -4.72 -4.30 4.66
CA CYS A 5 -3.66 -4.59 5.62
C CYS A 5 -3.16 -6.04 5.50
N VAL A 6 -4.07 -7.01 5.35
CA VAL A 6 -3.71 -8.40 5.06
C VAL A 6 -2.90 -8.49 3.76
N GLY A 7 -3.38 -7.84 2.69
CA GLY A 7 -2.67 -7.78 1.42
C GLY A 7 -1.27 -7.18 1.54
N ALA A 8 -1.09 -6.13 2.35
CA ALA A 8 0.22 -5.55 2.61
C ALA A 8 1.15 -6.52 3.36
N CYS A 9 0.66 -7.22 4.39
CA CYS A 9 1.47 -8.23 5.09
C CYS A 9 1.93 -9.37 4.17
N LEU A 10 1.07 -9.80 3.26
CA LEU A 10 1.39 -10.84 2.27
C LEU A 10 2.37 -10.31 1.22
N PHE A 11 2.14 -9.09 0.71
CA PHE A 11 3.01 -8.43 -0.26
C PHE A 11 4.44 -8.24 0.26
N GLU A 12 4.58 -7.81 1.53
CA GLU A 12 5.87 -7.63 2.18
C GLU A 12 6.52 -8.95 2.65
N GLY A 13 5.80 -10.08 2.50
CA GLY A 13 6.28 -11.39 2.95
C GLY A 13 6.37 -11.54 4.48
N TRP A 14 5.70 -10.67 5.25
CA TRP A 14 5.61 -10.78 6.70
C TRP A 14 4.74 -11.97 7.12
N ALA A 15 3.79 -12.35 6.26
CA ALA A 15 2.94 -13.51 6.43
C ALA A 15 2.92 -14.38 5.16
N LYS A 16 2.71 -15.69 5.34
CA LYS A 16 2.57 -16.68 4.26
C LYS A 16 1.12 -16.86 3.80
N ASP A 17 0.17 -16.54 4.67
CA ASP A 17 -1.26 -16.69 4.44
C ASP A 17 -2.08 -15.67 5.25
N GLU A 18 -3.38 -15.62 4.98
CA GLU A 18 -4.31 -14.68 5.63
C GLU A 18 -4.38 -14.88 7.15
N ALA A 19 -4.33 -16.12 7.63
CA ALA A 19 -4.42 -16.40 9.06
C ALA A 19 -3.21 -15.86 9.82
N GLN A 20 -2.01 -16.05 9.27
CA GLN A 20 -0.78 -15.50 9.82
C GLN A 20 -0.78 -13.96 9.75
N ALA A 21 -1.25 -13.38 8.63
CA ALA A 21 -1.35 -11.92 8.49
C ALA A 21 -2.28 -11.32 9.56
N LEU A 22 -3.46 -11.92 9.77
CA LEU A 22 -4.40 -11.47 10.80
C LEU A 22 -3.79 -11.58 12.21
N ALA A 23 -3.06 -12.66 12.51
CA ALA A 23 -2.41 -12.81 13.81
C ALA A 23 -1.39 -11.69 14.08
N ILE A 24 -0.52 -11.37 13.12
CA ILE A 24 0.47 -10.27 13.21
C ILE A 24 -0.24 -8.93 13.46
N LEU A 25 -1.33 -8.68 12.73
CA LEU A 25 -2.10 -7.43 12.80
C LEU A 25 -2.83 -7.29 14.15
N GLU A 26 -3.39 -8.38 14.68
CA GLU A 26 -4.13 -8.40 15.95
C GLU A 26 -3.22 -8.38 17.18
N GLN A 27 -2.02 -8.97 17.07
CA GLN A 27 -1.00 -8.95 18.11
C GLN A 27 -0.30 -7.59 18.23
N GLY A 28 -0.54 -6.67 17.29
CA GLY A 28 0.05 -5.33 17.31
C GLY A 28 1.52 -5.29 16.90
N GLU A 29 1.98 -6.31 16.17
CA GLU A 29 3.35 -6.36 15.64
C GLU A 29 3.59 -5.34 14.50
N VAL A 30 2.50 -4.77 13.96
CA VAL A 30 2.54 -3.69 12.96
C VAL A 30 2.03 -2.39 13.56
N ASN A 31 2.81 -1.32 13.38
CA ASN A 31 2.38 0.02 13.76
C ASN A 31 1.64 0.72 12.61
N PHE A 32 0.43 1.19 12.88
CA PHE A 32 -0.35 1.97 11.92
C PHE A 32 -0.18 3.46 12.17
N ILE A 33 0.26 4.18 11.14
CA ILE A 33 0.28 5.64 11.14
C ILE A 33 -0.50 6.18 9.93
N PRO A 34 -1.25 7.29 10.07
CA PRO A 34 -1.83 7.98 8.93
C PRO A 34 -0.75 8.42 7.94
N CYS A 35 -1.01 8.30 6.64
CA CYS A 35 -0.08 8.74 5.58
C CYS A 35 0.34 10.22 5.77
N HIS A 36 -0.60 11.07 6.20
CA HIS A 36 -0.36 12.49 6.42
C HIS A 36 0.67 12.79 7.52
N HIS A 37 0.96 11.86 8.43
CA HIS A 37 2.03 12.04 9.43
C HIS A 37 3.44 11.92 8.83
N VAL A 38 3.56 11.38 7.62
CA VAL A 38 4.84 11.13 6.93
C VAL A 38 4.88 11.77 5.53
N ASN A 39 4.15 12.87 5.34
CA ASN A 39 4.03 13.59 4.06
C ASN A 39 3.54 12.72 2.90
N ALA A 40 2.81 11.64 3.18
CA ALA A 40 2.25 10.76 2.17
C ALA A 40 0.73 10.93 2.05
N VAL A 41 0.19 10.58 0.89
CA VAL A 41 -1.24 10.43 0.65
C VAL A 41 -1.50 9.09 -0.04
N GLY A 42 -2.61 8.45 0.31
CA GLY A 42 -3.01 7.16 -0.25
C GLY A 42 -4.46 7.22 -0.74
N PRO A 43 -4.78 6.74 -1.95
CA PRO A 43 -6.14 6.70 -2.46
C PRO A 43 -6.95 5.57 -1.80
N MET A 44 -8.23 5.82 -1.55
CA MET A 44 -9.21 4.84 -1.07
C MET A 44 -8.78 4.11 0.21
N GLY A 45 -8.48 2.80 0.13
CA GLY A 45 -8.00 2.00 1.26
C GLY A 45 -6.67 2.49 1.83
N GLY A 46 -5.92 3.30 1.08
CA GLY A 46 -4.81 4.11 1.56
C GLY A 46 -3.64 3.34 2.18
N ILE A 47 -3.59 2.01 2.02
CA ILE A 47 -2.50 1.21 2.59
C ILE A 47 -1.22 1.47 1.78
N THR A 48 -0.13 1.69 2.49
CA THR A 48 1.21 1.83 1.92
C THR A 48 2.15 1.08 2.85
N SER A 49 2.96 0.20 2.28
CA SER A 49 3.96 -0.60 3.00
C SER A 49 5.36 -0.36 2.44
N ALA A 50 6.37 -0.90 3.12
CA ALA A 50 7.77 -0.51 2.94
C ALA A 50 8.31 -0.70 1.50
N SER A 51 7.89 -1.75 0.81
CA SER A 51 8.41 -2.12 -0.52
C SER A 51 7.54 -1.58 -1.66
N MET A 52 6.47 -0.85 -1.37
CA MET A 52 5.61 -0.27 -2.41
C MET A 52 6.32 0.91 -3.10
N PRO A 53 6.29 0.98 -4.45
CA PRO A 53 6.81 2.15 -5.15
C PRO A 53 5.92 3.37 -4.92
N MET A 54 6.57 4.52 -4.76
CA MET A 54 5.94 5.80 -4.48
C MET A 54 6.32 6.82 -5.54
N LEU A 55 5.34 7.61 -5.99
CA LEU A 55 5.59 8.87 -6.67
C LEU A 55 6.11 9.88 -5.65
N VAL A 56 7.25 10.50 -5.97
CA VAL A 56 7.81 11.60 -5.19
C VAL A 56 7.49 12.91 -5.90
N VAL A 57 6.80 13.81 -5.21
CA VAL A 57 6.53 15.16 -5.69
C VAL A 57 7.38 16.13 -4.89
N GLU A 58 8.25 16.86 -5.57
CA GLU A 58 9.09 17.89 -4.97
C GLU A 58 8.51 19.27 -5.29
N ASN A 59 8.26 20.06 -4.24
CA ASN A 59 7.90 21.45 -4.37
C ASN A 59 9.19 22.27 -4.52
N VAL A 60 9.49 22.73 -5.73
CA VAL A 60 10.70 23.51 -6.03
C VAL A 60 10.71 24.90 -5.39
N THR A 61 9.56 25.43 -4.97
CA THR A 61 9.43 26.76 -4.37
C THR A 61 9.79 26.73 -2.87
N ASP A 62 9.19 25.79 -2.14
CA ASP A 62 9.31 25.74 -0.66
C ASP A 62 10.23 24.59 -0.18
N GLY A 63 10.73 23.75 -1.09
CA GLY A 63 11.69 22.68 -0.82
C GLY A 63 11.13 21.44 -0.13
N ASN A 64 9.82 21.34 0.08
CA ASN A 64 9.20 20.18 0.71
C ASN A 64 8.88 19.06 -0.31
N ARG A 65 8.71 17.84 0.20
CA ARG A 65 8.32 16.66 -0.59
C ARG A 65 7.02 16.05 -0.11
N ALA A 66 6.25 15.50 -1.03
CA ALA A 66 5.08 14.68 -0.76
C ALA A 66 5.14 13.35 -1.53
N TYR A 67 4.46 12.34 -1.02
CA TYR A 67 4.52 10.97 -1.54
C TYR A 67 3.13 10.42 -1.83
N CYS A 68 2.98 9.64 -2.89
CA CYS A 68 1.75 8.91 -3.16
C CYS A 68 2.08 7.55 -3.76
N ASN A 69 1.34 6.50 -3.41
CA ASN A 69 1.53 5.21 -4.04
C ASN A 69 1.05 5.24 -5.52
N LEU A 70 1.53 4.28 -6.31
CA LEU A 70 1.14 4.17 -7.71
C LEU A 70 -0.22 3.49 -7.86
N ASN A 71 -0.93 3.84 -8.93
CA ASN A 71 -2.19 3.22 -9.29
C ASN A 71 -1.95 1.77 -9.78
N GLU A 72 -2.58 0.81 -9.11
CA GLU A 72 -2.47 -0.64 -9.38
C GLU A 72 -3.29 -1.14 -10.59
N GLY A 73 -3.91 -0.22 -11.34
CA GLY A 73 -4.81 -0.51 -12.46
C GLY A 73 -6.30 -0.51 -12.11
N ILE A 74 -7.12 -1.00 -13.03
CA ILE A 74 -8.59 -1.06 -12.92
C ILE A 74 -9.01 -2.47 -12.45
N GLY A 75 -10.10 -2.55 -11.69
CA GLY A 75 -10.70 -3.83 -11.27
C GLY A 75 -10.27 -4.26 -9.87
N LYS A 76 -9.85 -5.53 -9.72
CA LYS A 76 -9.39 -6.09 -8.44
C LYS A 76 -8.00 -5.54 -8.12
N VAL A 77 -7.92 -4.76 -7.04
CA VAL A 77 -6.71 -4.04 -6.59
C VAL A 77 -6.69 -3.90 -5.06
N MET A 78 -5.50 -3.73 -4.48
CA MET A 78 -5.32 -3.68 -3.02
C MET A 78 -5.95 -2.43 -2.40
N ARG A 79 -6.01 -1.30 -3.12
CA ARG A 79 -6.73 -0.09 -2.66
C ARG A 79 -8.24 -0.30 -2.47
N PHE A 80 -8.81 -1.38 -3.00
CA PHE A 80 -10.17 -1.85 -2.74
C PHE A 80 -10.22 -3.13 -1.87
N ALA A 81 -9.13 -3.42 -1.15
CA ALA A 81 -8.95 -4.54 -0.23
C ALA A 81 -8.94 -5.94 -0.87
N ALA A 82 -8.63 -6.05 -2.17
CA ALA A 82 -8.34 -7.34 -2.80
C ALA A 82 -6.86 -7.73 -2.59
N TYR A 83 -6.58 -9.01 -2.39
CA TYR A 83 -5.22 -9.51 -2.09
C TYR A 83 -5.00 -10.94 -2.63
N GLY A 84 -5.70 -11.30 -3.71
CA GLY A 84 -5.42 -12.53 -4.44
C GLY A 84 -4.05 -12.50 -5.11
N GLU A 85 -3.56 -13.66 -5.55
CA GLU A 85 -2.26 -13.79 -6.23
C GLU A 85 -2.13 -12.85 -7.44
N ASP A 86 -3.23 -12.63 -8.17
CA ASP A 86 -3.33 -11.70 -9.31
C ASP A 86 -3.17 -10.22 -8.94
N VAL A 87 -3.37 -9.89 -7.66
CA VAL A 87 -3.15 -8.55 -7.10
C VAL A 87 -1.74 -8.44 -6.55
N LEU A 88 -1.27 -9.43 -5.79
CA LEU A 88 0.04 -9.40 -5.11
C LEU A 88 1.23 -9.48 -6.08
N THR A 89 1.06 -10.19 -7.20
CA THR A 89 2.13 -10.36 -8.21
C THR A 89 2.12 -9.28 -9.28
N ARG A 90 1.17 -8.34 -9.24
CA ARG A 90 1.04 -7.31 -10.26
C ARG A 90 2.24 -6.36 -10.20
N PRO A 91 2.99 -6.16 -11.30
CA PRO A 91 4.03 -5.15 -11.32
C PRO A 91 3.38 -3.78 -11.16
N SER A 92 3.70 -3.12 -10.04
CA SER A 92 3.27 -1.77 -9.69
C SER A 92 3.79 -0.68 -10.64
N ALA A 93 4.42 -1.06 -11.76
CA ALA A 93 4.94 -0.19 -12.81
C ALA A 93 3.97 0.02 -13.99
N GLY A 94 2.82 -0.65 -14.03
CA GLY A 94 1.81 -0.46 -15.06
C GLY A 94 0.94 0.77 -14.81
N CYS A 95 1.52 1.97 -14.79
CA CYS A 95 0.74 3.20 -14.83
C CYS A 95 -0.02 3.25 -16.16
N ALA A 96 -1.26 2.74 -16.18
CA ALA A 96 -2.22 3.08 -17.22
C ALA A 96 -2.62 4.54 -16.99
N MET A 97 -1.74 5.46 -17.40
CA MET A 97 -2.13 6.81 -17.77
C MET A 97 -3.09 6.66 -18.94
N CYS A 98 -4.38 6.88 -18.68
CA CYS A 98 -5.20 7.54 -19.69
C CYS A 98 -4.83 9.03 -19.68
#